data_AF-A0AAD9V1F9-F1
#
_entry.id   AF-A0AAD9V1F9-F1
#
_cell.length_a   1.000
_cell.length_b   1.000
_cell.length_c   1.000
_cell.angle_alpha   90.00
_cell.angle_beta   90.00
_cell.angle_gamma   90.00
#
_symmetry.space_group_name_H-M   'P 1'
#
loop_
_entity.id
_entity.type
_entity.pdbx_description
1 polymer ?
#
loop_
_entity_poly.entity_id
_entity_poly.type
_entity_poly.pdbx_seq_one_letter_code
_entity_poly.pdbx_strand_id
1 'polypeptide(L)'
;MDDLVKSSYQYCYRDEFESVVGDSDSVDLAECESEKVVRVWLVDPSFQSNLSWAVRKLQDAKLIIDRYGFQFDGMGVQRGKEPFEEQAMLSDKLTVLVNDIGIAMKKLGYALYGGKVYKKCDKAKYTYSYKCEVEAYVNGLAANELFKARLLKDMKRVIEILANPFCEVIRPLCVDYNLIEVNDGRCWSIKERRFLDDAIKDKDIGHVTPRAFSTYDATKEVEPKYFKEILENSLPEAEISTFCEDFLKLLNHNQKRHKDRVPCLIGAENSGKTSLFQPLLRLIHHSHIATISKQRVFNKAMINRFTELIFIDEASPSTLAIDDWKILTKGGYTACNVKYKTAKSFINRCPMLLTAQQQLEFGPEDQPAMDRRKELCLQESA
;
A
#
# COMPACT_ATOMS: atom_id res chain seq x y z
N MET A 1 -8.12 8.01 23.83
CA MET A 1 -8.69 6.65 23.74
C MET A 1 -9.86 6.60 22.79
N ASP A 2 -10.80 7.57 22.87
CA ASP A 2 -11.94 7.65 21.95
C ASP A 2 -11.56 7.67 20.46
N ASP A 3 -10.51 8.38 20.06
CA ASP A 3 -10.06 8.36 18.66
C ASP A 3 -9.50 7.01 18.20
N LEU A 4 -8.86 6.27 19.12
CA LEU A 4 -8.29 4.94 18.86
C LEU A 4 -9.41 3.90 18.70
N VAL A 5 -10.44 4.02 19.53
CA VAL A 5 -11.64 3.19 19.50
C VAL A 5 -12.43 3.50 18.22
N LYS A 6 -12.64 4.78 17.90
CA LYS A 6 -13.31 5.21 16.66
C LYS A 6 -12.59 4.75 15.39
N SER A 7 -11.26 4.83 15.36
CA SER A 7 -10.49 4.32 14.22
C SER A 7 -10.60 2.79 14.12
N SER A 8 -10.47 2.08 15.24
CA SER A 8 -10.55 0.62 15.25
C SER A 8 -11.92 0.10 14.77
N TYR A 9 -13.02 0.73 15.18
CA TYR A 9 -14.36 0.39 14.71
C TYR A 9 -14.55 0.66 13.21
N GLN A 10 -14.10 1.81 12.71
CA GLN A 10 -14.20 2.14 11.29
C GLN A 10 -13.38 1.19 10.42
N TYR A 11 -12.21 0.72 10.89
CA TYR A 11 -11.37 -0.21 10.14
C TYR A 11 -11.88 -1.66 10.18
N CYS A 12 -12.31 -2.17 11.35
CA CYS A 12 -12.85 -3.52 11.44
C CYS A 12 -14.15 -3.69 10.64
N TYR A 13 -15.06 -2.71 10.72
CA TYR A 13 -16.31 -2.76 9.95
C TYR A 13 -16.04 -2.64 8.45
N ARG A 14 -15.06 -1.83 8.04
CA ARG A 14 -14.67 -1.70 6.64
C ARG A 14 -14.07 -3.00 6.10
N ASP A 15 -13.18 -3.67 6.84
CA ASP A 15 -12.57 -4.93 6.41
C ASP A 15 -13.60 -6.09 6.32
N GLU A 16 -14.53 -6.19 7.29
CA GLU A 16 -15.61 -7.19 7.22
C GLU A 16 -16.62 -6.87 6.10
N PHE A 17 -17.02 -5.61 5.93
CA PHE A 17 -17.98 -5.21 4.89
C PHE A 17 -17.39 -5.32 3.48
N GLU A 18 -16.12 -4.92 3.29
CA GLU A 18 -15.37 -5.14 2.04
C GLU A 18 -15.22 -6.63 1.72
N SER A 19 -15.12 -7.50 2.74
CA SER A 19 -15.03 -8.95 2.55
C SER A 19 -16.36 -9.61 2.11
N VAL A 20 -17.50 -8.98 2.40
CA VAL A 20 -18.85 -9.55 2.16
C VAL A 20 -19.53 -8.96 0.93
N VAL A 21 -19.40 -7.65 0.67
CA VAL A 21 -20.17 -6.95 -0.38
C VAL A 21 -19.30 -6.44 -1.52
N GLY A 22 -17.98 -6.31 -1.29
CA GLY A 22 -17.09 -5.57 -2.18
C GLY A 22 -17.36 -4.07 -2.14
N ASP A 23 -16.31 -3.28 -2.38
CA ASP A 23 -16.32 -1.80 -2.33
C ASP A 23 -17.49 -1.18 -3.11
N SER A 24 -18.54 -0.75 -2.41
CA SER A 24 -19.62 0.08 -2.94
C SER A 24 -19.37 1.54 -2.56
N ASP A 25 -19.42 2.44 -3.54
CA ASP A 25 -19.33 3.88 -3.29
C ASP A 25 -20.44 4.34 -2.33
N SER A 26 -20.03 5.14 -1.33
CA SER A 26 -20.84 5.94 -0.40
C SER A 26 -22.01 5.22 0.28
N VAL A 27 -21.73 4.58 1.42
CA VAL A 27 -22.73 4.50 2.49
C VAL A 27 -22.51 5.72 3.38
N ASP A 28 -23.55 6.53 3.54
CA ASP A 28 -23.55 7.71 4.41
C ASP A 28 -23.41 7.23 5.86
N LEU A 29 -22.18 7.26 6.38
CA LEU A 29 -21.82 6.76 7.72
C LEU A 29 -22.53 7.53 8.85
N ALA A 30 -23.22 8.64 8.54
CA ALA A 30 -23.97 9.44 9.48
C ALA A 30 -25.16 8.68 10.12
N GLU A 31 -25.77 7.70 9.44
CA GLU A 31 -26.91 6.95 10.02
C GLU A 31 -26.47 5.84 10.99
N CYS A 32 -25.25 5.32 10.85
CA CYS A 32 -24.73 4.26 11.72
C CYS A 32 -24.28 4.78 13.11
N GLU A 33 -24.23 6.11 13.30
CA GLU A 33 -23.90 6.74 14.58
C GLU A 33 -25.02 6.67 15.63
N SER A 34 -26.22 6.26 15.23
CA SER A 34 -27.41 6.28 16.10
C SER A 34 -27.68 4.97 16.85
N GLU A 35 -27.23 3.81 16.33
CA GLU A 35 -27.43 2.52 17.01
C GLU A 35 -26.32 2.24 18.01
N LYS A 36 -26.58 2.54 19.29
CA LYS A 36 -25.72 2.14 20.43
C LYS A 36 -25.93 0.68 20.82
N VAL A 37 -25.96 -0.23 19.84
CA VAL A 37 -26.30 -1.64 20.05
C VAL A 37 -25.20 -2.53 19.47
N VAL A 38 -24.63 -3.38 20.32
CA VAL A 38 -23.75 -4.46 19.88
C VAL A 38 -24.61 -5.69 19.65
N ARG A 39 -24.58 -6.25 18.43
CA ARG A 39 -25.28 -7.49 18.08
C ARG A 39 -24.29 -8.65 18.13
N VAL A 40 -24.64 -9.70 18.89
CA VAL A 40 -23.76 -10.86 19.11
C VAL A 40 -24.45 -12.10 18.60
N TRP A 41 -23.76 -12.88 17.75
CA TRP A 41 -24.27 -14.14 17.21
C TRP A 41 -23.35 -15.31 17.58
N LEU A 42 -23.94 -16.40 18.09
CA LEU A 42 -23.22 -17.61 18.45
C LEU A 42 -23.14 -18.53 17.23
N VAL A 43 -21.97 -18.61 16.61
CA VAL A 43 -21.72 -19.47 15.44
C VAL A 43 -21.40 -20.91 15.85
N ASP A 44 -20.72 -21.09 16.99
CA ASP A 44 -20.35 -22.41 17.52
C ASP A 44 -20.96 -22.60 18.93
N PRO A 45 -21.85 -23.61 19.11
CA PRO A 45 -22.50 -23.88 20.39
C PRO A 45 -21.55 -24.15 21.57
N SER A 46 -20.34 -24.65 21.31
CA SER A 46 -19.36 -24.97 22.37
C SER A 46 -18.89 -23.75 23.16
N PHE A 47 -19.00 -22.55 22.58
CA PHE A 47 -18.63 -21.28 23.21
C PHE A 47 -19.79 -20.61 23.95
N GLN A 48 -20.97 -21.22 24.03
CA GLN A 48 -22.16 -20.61 24.63
C GLN A 48 -21.94 -20.14 26.06
N SER A 49 -21.26 -20.93 26.90
CA SER A 49 -20.97 -20.60 28.30
C SER A 49 -20.02 -19.41 28.43
N ASN A 50 -18.98 -19.36 27.61
CA ASN A 50 -17.98 -18.29 27.60
C ASN A 50 -18.58 -16.98 27.09
N LEU A 51 -19.35 -17.05 25.99
CA LEU A 51 -20.01 -15.88 25.42
C LEU A 51 -21.09 -15.34 26.35
N SER A 52 -21.84 -16.21 27.02
CA SER A 52 -22.82 -15.86 28.05
C SER A 52 -22.20 -15.03 29.19
N TRP A 53 -21.03 -15.44 29.65
CA TRP A 53 -20.31 -14.75 30.71
C TRP A 53 -19.75 -13.39 30.24
N ALA A 54 -19.16 -13.35 29.05
CA ALA A 54 -18.65 -12.12 28.46
C ALA A 54 -19.77 -11.09 28.24
N VAL A 55 -20.93 -11.51 27.72
CA VAL A 55 -22.12 -10.65 27.54
C VAL A 55 -22.59 -10.09 28.88
N ARG A 56 -22.59 -10.89 29.96
CA ARG A 56 -22.92 -10.40 31.31
C ARG A 56 -21.94 -9.32 31.78
N LYS A 57 -20.64 -9.52 31.58
CA LYS A 57 -19.63 -8.51 31.96
C LYS A 57 -19.77 -7.20 31.19
N LEU A 58 -20.12 -7.27 29.91
CA LEU A 58 -20.39 -6.08 29.11
C LEU A 58 -21.68 -5.36 29.57
N GLN A 59 -22.70 -6.11 29.99
CA GLN A 59 -23.91 -5.53 30.59
C GLN A 59 -23.66 -4.93 31.98
N ASP A 60 -22.82 -5.56 32.81
CA ASP A 60 -22.37 -5.00 34.09
C ASP A 60 -21.62 -3.67 33.85
N ALA A 61 -20.90 -3.56 32.73
CA ALA A 61 -20.27 -2.34 32.24
C ALA A 61 -21.24 -1.36 31.55
N LYS A 62 -22.56 -1.61 31.66
CA LYS A 62 -23.67 -0.78 31.15
C LYS A 62 -23.79 -0.67 29.62
N LEU A 63 -23.22 -1.61 28.87
CA LEU A 63 -23.47 -1.70 27.42
C LEU A 63 -24.86 -2.31 27.14
N ILE A 64 -25.59 -1.69 26.21
CA ILE A 64 -26.87 -2.20 25.71
C ILE A 64 -26.56 -3.20 24.59
N ILE A 65 -26.92 -4.47 24.80
CA ILE A 65 -26.63 -5.58 23.89
C ILE A 65 -27.95 -6.20 23.48
N ASP A 66 -28.19 -6.29 22.17
CA ASP A 66 -29.36 -6.95 21.62
C ASP A 66 -29.03 -8.41 21.26
N ARG A 67 -29.89 -9.33 21.68
CA ARG A 67 -29.59 -10.76 21.77
C ARG A 67 -30.45 -11.55 20.79
N TYR A 68 -30.07 -11.52 19.52
CA TYR A 68 -30.75 -12.34 18.52
C TYR A 68 -30.31 -13.81 18.60
N GLY A 69 -31.26 -14.72 18.86
CA GLY A 69 -31.03 -16.17 18.86
C GLY A 69 -30.38 -16.76 20.11
N PHE A 70 -30.25 -15.99 21.21
CA PHE A 70 -29.58 -16.42 22.43
C PHE A 70 -30.59 -16.58 23.58
N GLN A 71 -31.11 -17.81 23.79
CA GLN A 71 -32.01 -18.11 24.91
C GLN A 71 -31.19 -18.44 26.17
N PHE A 72 -31.48 -17.73 27.26
CA PHE A 72 -30.86 -17.95 28.57
C PHE A 72 -31.92 -18.60 29.48
N ASP A 73 -31.85 -19.91 29.71
CA ASP A 73 -32.61 -20.50 30.80
C ASP A 73 -31.92 -20.14 32.11
N GLY A 74 -32.66 -19.43 32.96
CA GLY A 74 -32.19 -18.80 34.20
C GLY A 74 -31.82 -19.75 35.33
N MET A 75 -31.23 -20.91 35.03
CA MET A 75 -30.70 -21.80 36.07
C MET A 75 -29.19 -21.60 36.22
N GLY A 76 -28.80 -21.25 37.45
CA GLY A 76 -27.43 -20.95 37.84
C GLY A 76 -26.47 -22.07 37.45
N VAL A 77 -25.52 -21.75 36.57
CA VAL A 77 -24.38 -22.62 36.30
C VAL A 77 -23.45 -22.56 37.50
N GLN A 78 -23.41 -23.65 38.27
CA GLN A 78 -22.47 -23.84 39.36
C GLN A 78 -21.03 -23.85 38.81
N ARG A 79 -20.14 -23.18 39.54
CA ARG A 79 -18.68 -23.18 39.32
C ARG A 79 -18.14 -24.61 39.26
N GLY A 80 -17.65 -25.03 38.10
CA GLY A 80 -16.54 -25.97 38.05
C GLY A 80 -15.30 -25.26 38.59
N LYS A 81 -14.76 -25.74 39.72
CA LYS A 81 -13.47 -25.31 40.27
C LYS A 81 -12.35 -25.83 39.37
N GLU A 82 -12.00 -25.09 38.33
CA GLU A 82 -10.63 -25.12 37.82
C GLU A 82 -9.95 -23.83 38.29
N PRO A 83 -8.68 -23.89 38.74
CA PRO A 83 -7.94 -22.69 39.08
C PRO A 83 -7.67 -21.94 37.77
N PHE A 84 -8.58 -21.05 37.41
CA PHE A 84 -8.33 -20.04 36.41
C PHE A 84 -7.30 -19.11 37.04
N GLU A 85 -6.01 -19.35 36.76
CA GLU A 85 -4.96 -18.38 36.99
C GLU A 85 -5.45 -17.07 36.35
N GLU A 86 -5.62 -16.02 37.16
CA GLU A 86 -5.80 -14.67 36.67
C GLU A 86 -4.58 -14.32 35.82
N GLN A 87 -4.63 -14.63 34.53
CA GLN A 87 -3.67 -14.12 33.57
C GLN A 87 -3.87 -12.61 33.53
N ALA A 88 -3.00 -11.91 34.25
CA ALA A 88 -2.90 -10.47 34.27
C ALA A 88 -3.01 -9.93 32.84
N MET A 89 -4.03 -9.11 32.58
CA MET A 89 -4.17 -8.38 31.33
C MET A 89 -2.90 -7.56 31.08
N LEU A 90 -2.31 -7.75 29.90
CA LEU A 90 -1.29 -6.89 29.26
C LEU A 90 0.11 -6.83 29.92
N SER A 91 0.75 -7.99 30.14
CA SER A 91 2.23 -8.05 30.22
C SER A 91 2.82 -9.30 29.55
N ASP A 92 2.32 -9.69 28.37
CA ASP A 92 3.00 -10.72 27.59
C ASP A 92 4.43 -10.25 27.29
N LYS A 93 5.43 -11.06 27.68
CA LYS A 93 6.86 -10.76 27.51
C LYS A 93 7.19 -10.45 26.04
N LEU A 94 6.44 -11.05 25.12
CA LEU A 94 6.51 -10.77 23.69
C LEU A 94 6.07 -9.34 23.35
N THR A 95 4.94 -8.87 23.87
CA THR A 95 4.47 -7.50 23.64
C THR A 95 5.47 -6.47 24.16
N VAL A 96 6.04 -6.70 25.34
CA VAL A 96 7.09 -5.83 25.90
C VAL A 96 8.32 -5.82 24.99
N LEU A 97 8.73 -6.98 24.46
CA LEU A 97 9.84 -7.07 23.51
C LEU A 97 9.58 -6.31 22.22
N VAL A 98 8.40 -6.46 21.63
CA VAL A 98 8.02 -5.73 20.41
C VAL A 98 7.99 -4.22 20.67
N ASN A 99 7.46 -3.77 21.82
CA ASN A 99 7.48 -2.37 22.19
C ASN A 99 8.91 -1.82 22.36
N ASP A 100 9.80 -2.56 23.01
CA ASP A 100 11.21 -2.18 23.18
C ASP A 100 11.91 -2.05 21.82
N ILE A 101 11.62 -2.96 20.88
CA ILE A 101 12.10 -2.88 19.50
C ILE A 101 11.56 -1.61 18.84
N GLY A 102 10.27 -1.29 18.98
CA GLY A 102 9.67 -0.07 18.45
C GLY A 102 10.32 1.21 18.99
N ILE A 103 10.64 1.24 20.30
CA ILE A 103 11.38 2.35 20.92
C ILE A 103 12.78 2.47 20.32
N ALA A 104 13.49 1.35 20.18
CA ALA A 104 14.83 1.33 19.58
C ALA A 104 14.80 1.77 18.12
N MET A 105 13.81 1.30 17.34
CA MET A 105 13.57 1.74 15.97
C MET A 105 13.42 3.26 15.91
N LYS A 106 12.49 3.83 16.69
CA LYS A 106 12.26 5.28 16.73
C LYS A 106 13.52 6.07 17.09
N LYS A 107 14.25 5.66 18.14
CA LYS A 107 15.50 6.32 18.56
C LYS A 107 16.57 6.30 17.47
N LEU A 108 16.64 5.19 16.74
CA LEU A 108 17.59 5.02 15.64
C LEU A 108 17.02 5.53 14.30
N GLY A 109 15.84 6.14 14.25
CA GLY A 109 15.22 6.61 13.01
C GLY A 109 14.85 5.48 12.04
N TYR A 110 14.55 4.28 12.53
CA TYR A 110 13.88 3.22 11.78
C TYR A 110 12.37 3.28 11.99
N ALA A 111 11.62 2.80 11.01
CA ALA A 111 10.18 2.65 11.08
C ALA A 111 9.71 1.47 10.22
N LEU A 112 8.46 1.04 10.41
CA LEU A 112 7.83 -0.01 9.61
C LEU A 112 6.94 0.59 8.53
N TYR A 113 6.89 -0.06 7.37
CA TYR A 113 5.89 0.22 6.35
C TYR A 113 5.70 -1.00 5.45
N GLY A 114 4.46 -1.42 5.19
CA GLY A 114 4.17 -2.51 4.28
C GLY A 114 4.80 -3.87 4.67
N GLY A 115 5.06 -4.09 5.97
CA GLY A 115 5.77 -5.29 6.45
C GLY A 115 7.29 -5.25 6.23
N LYS A 116 7.86 -4.07 5.96
CA LYS A 116 9.29 -3.85 5.70
C LYS A 116 9.85 -2.76 6.60
N VAL A 117 11.17 -2.72 6.72
CA VAL A 117 11.88 -1.74 7.56
C VAL A 117 12.42 -0.61 6.70
N TYR A 118 12.12 0.60 7.14
CA TYR A 118 12.54 1.85 6.53
C TYR A 118 13.45 2.63 7.47
N LYS A 119 14.33 3.45 6.92
CA LYS A 119 15.31 4.27 7.65
C LYS A 119 15.18 5.73 7.22
N LYS A 120 15.15 6.64 8.19
CA LYS A 120 15.16 8.08 7.95
C LYS A 120 16.41 8.46 7.15
N CYS A 121 16.23 9.22 6.07
CA CYS A 121 17.34 9.71 5.26
C CYS A 121 18.10 10.82 6.00
N ASP A 122 19.43 10.80 5.97
CA ASP A 122 20.26 11.70 6.79
C ASP A 122 20.04 13.20 6.50
N LYS A 123 19.75 13.54 5.23
CA LYS A 123 19.51 14.93 4.78
C LYS A 123 18.02 15.31 4.76
N ALA A 124 17.15 14.41 5.22
CA ALA A 124 15.71 14.60 5.19
C ALA A 124 15.18 14.93 6.60
N LYS A 125 14.27 15.88 6.67
CA LYS A 125 13.49 16.17 7.87
C LYS A 125 12.41 15.11 8.07
N TYR A 126 11.74 14.65 7.00
CA TYR A 126 10.56 13.78 7.09
C TYR A 126 10.75 12.38 6.50
N THR A 127 11.55 12.26 5.44
CA THR A 127 11.51 11.08 4.58
C THR A 127 12.26 9.87 5.12
N TYR A 128 11.60 8.72 5.01
CA TYR A 128 12.16 7.40 5.25
C TYR A 128 12.28 6.63 3.92
N SER A 129 13.40 5.93 3.73
CA SER A 129 13.64 5.07 2.56
C SER A 129 13.71 3.60 2.96
N TYR A 130 13.36 2.71 2.03
CA TYR A 130 13.47 1.27 2.26
C TYR A 130 14.90 0.91 2.67
N LYS A 131 15.02 0.11 3.74
CA LYS A 131 16.32 -0.36 4.21
C LYS A 131 16.49 -1.86 4.02
N CYS A 132 15.53 -2.65 4.50
CA CYS A 132 15.60 -4.10 4.50
C CYS A 132 14.26 -4.75 4.84
N GLU A 133 14.16 -6.06 4.57
CA GLU A 133 13.09 -6.90 5.08
C GLU A 133 13.18 -7.03 6.61
N VAL A 134 12.03 -7.26 7.25
CA VAL A 134 11.91 -7.39 8.72
C VAL A 134 12.80 -8.49 9.28
N GLU A 135 12.86 -9.64 8.60
CA GLU A 135 13.70 -10.76 9.02
C GLU A 135 15.18 -10.37 9.14
N ALA A 136 15.71 -9.64 8.14
CA ALA A 136 17.09 -9.18 8.17
C ALA A 136 17.34 -8.20 9.33
N TYR A 137 16.38 -7.31 9.60
CA TYR A 137 16.46 -6.37 10.71
C TYR A 137 16.47 -7.08 12.08
N VAL A 138 15.55 -8.03 12.29
CA VAL A 138 15.46 -8.79 13.55
C VAL A 138 16.69 -9.67 13.76
N ASN A 139 17.24 -10.27 12.70
CA ASN A 139 18.54 -10.96 12.75
C ASN A 139 19.67 -10.02 13.19
N GLY A 140 19.70 -8.79 12.69
CA GLY A 140 20.64 -7.77 13.14
C GLY A 140 20.50 -7.42 14.62
N LEU A 141 19.27 -7.34 15.13
CA LEU A 141 19.01 -7.11 16.57
C LEU A 141 19.49 -8.27 17.45
N ALA A 142 19.54 -9.50 16.93
CA ALA A 142 20.05 -10.65 17.69
C ALA A 142 21.56 -10.56 18.00
N ALA A 143 22.29 -9.67 17.34
CA ALA A 143 23.67 -9.34 17.70
C ALA A 143 23.79 -8.43 18.94
N ASN A 144 22.68 -7.82 19.38
CA ASN A 144 22.66 -6.95 20.56
C ASN A 144 22.31 -7.76 21.82
N GLU A 145 23.21 -7.75 22.82
CA GLU A 145 23.06 -8.53 24.05
C GLU A 145 21.79 -8.20 24.86
N LEU A 146 21.25 -6.97 24.76
CA LEU A 146 20.00 -6.59 25.43
C LEU A 146 18.76 -7.29 24.83
N PHE A 147 18.80 -7.55 23.52
CA PHE A 147 17.68 -8.17 22.80
C PHE A 147 17.86 -9.67 22.60
N LYS A 148 19.09 -10.14 22.41
CA LYS A 148 19.45 -11.52 22.04
C LYS A 148 18.74 -12.59 22.86
N ALA A 149 18.85 -12.55 24.20
CA ALA A 149 18.26 -13.58 25.07
C ALA A 149 16.73 -13.63 25.01
N ARG A 150 16.08 -12.49 24.74
CA ARG A 150 14.61 -12.36 24.62
C ARG A 150 14.14 -12.71 23.20
N LEU A 151 14.86 -12.27 22.19
CA LEU A 151 14.58 -12.52 20.78
C LEU A 151 14.70 -14.00 20.43
N LEU A 152 15.74 -14.71 20.87
CA LEU A 152 15.95 -16.11 20.48
C LEU A 152 14.78 -17.04 20.80
N LYS A 153 13.98 -16.72 21.83
CA LYS A 153 12.81 -17.51 22.24
C LYS A 153 11.59 -17.25 21.37
N ASP A 154 11.43 -16.01 20.88
CA ASP A 154 10.21 -15.56 20.20
C ASP A 154 10.48 -14.99 18.79
N MET A 155 11.66 -15.21 18.23
CA MET A 155 12.15 -14.55 17.01
C MET A 155 11.17 -14.65 15.84
N LYS A 156 10.63 -15.85 15.62
CA LYS A 156 9.65 -16.09 14.56
C LYS A 156 8.37 -15.28 14.77
N ARG A 157 7.84 -15.24 16.00
CA ARG A 157 6.63 -14.47 16.34
C ARG A 157 6.87 -12.97 16.20
N VAL A 158 8.06 -12.49 16.61
CA VAL A 158 8.45 -11.09 16.41
C VAL A 158 8.49 -10.74 14.92
N ILE A 159 9.12 -11.58 14.09
CA ILE A 159 9.15 -11.37 12.63
C ILE A 159 7.73 -11.34 12.07
N GLU A 160 6.87 -12.30 12.45
CA GLU A 160 5.47 -12.34 12.00
C GLU A 160 4.68 -11.08 12.39
N ILE A 161 4.85 -10.58 13.62
CA ILE A 161 4.18 -9.36 14.09
C ILE A 161 4.69 -8.13 13.32
N LEU A 162 6.00 -7.97 13.18
CA LEU A 162 6.59 -6.79 12.53
C LEU A 162 6.41 -6.81 11.01
N ALA A 163 6.34 -8.00 10.40
CA ALA A 163 6.07 -8.17 8.98
C ALA A 163 4.58 -7.99 8.64
N ASN A 164 3.69 -7.96 9.64
CA ASN A 164 2.30 -7.61 9.41
C ASN A 164 2.20 -6.13 8.94
N PRO A 165 1.70 -5.86 7.73
CA PRO A 165 1.58 -4.49 7.22
C PRO A 165 0.63 -3.60 8.04
N PHE A 166 -0.23 -4.19 8.89
CA PHE A 166 -1.20 -3.52 9.76
C PHE A 166 -0.85 -3.72 11.24
N CYS A 167 0.44 -3.84 11.56
CA CYS A 167 0.87 -3.99 12.94
C CYS A 167 0.48 -2.77 13.78
N GLU A 168 -0.50 -2.90 14.66
CA GLU A 168 -0.91 -1.80 15.55
C GLU A 168 0.03 -1.63 16.77
N VAL A 169 0.84 -2.65 17.09
CA VAL A 169 1.79 -2.57 18.21
C VAL A 169 2.88 -1.54 17.91
N ILE A 170 3.38 -1.54 16.67
CA ILE A 170 4.27 -0.50 16.15
C ILE A 170 3.61 0.08 14.92
N ARG A 171 2.94 1.22 15.12
CA ARG A 171 2.21 1.90 14.06
C ARG A 171 3.12 2.13 12.84
N PRO A 172 2.79 1.58 11.66
CA PRO A 172 3.57 1.77 10.46
C PRO A 172 3.49 3.23 9.99
N LEU A 173 4.45 3.63 9.15
CA LEU A 173 4.40 4.91 8.47
C LEU A 173 3.18 5.01 7.56
N CYS A 174 2.68 6.23 7.40
CA CYS A 174 1.78 6.61 6.35
C CYS A 174 2.60 7.31 5.25
N VAL A 175 2.54 6.80 4.02
CA VAL A 175 3.22 7.44 2.89
C VAL A 175 2.30 8.51 2.30
N ASP A 176 2.78 9.75 2.27
CA ASP A 176 2.17 10.80 1.47
C ASP A 176 2.72 10.73 0.04
N TYR A 177 1.94 10.09 -0.84
CA TYR A 177 2.28 9.93 -2.26
C TYR A 177 2.27 11.24 -3.05
N ASN A 178 1.71 12.33 -2.50
CA ASN A 178 1.70 13.64 -3.15
C ASN A 178 3.02 14.39 -2.97
N LEU A 179 3.81 14.04 -1.95
CA LEU A 179 4.99 14.79 -1.56
C LEU A 179 6.28 14.06 -1.95
N ILE A 180 7.22 14.83 -2.48
CA ILE A 180 8.63 14.44 -2.66
C ILE A 180 9.45 15.43 -1.83
N GLU A 181 10.16 14.96 -0.81
CA GLU A 181 11.03 15.84 -0.06
C GLU A 181 12.30 16.11 -0.85
N VAL A 182 12.68 17.39 -0.92
CA VAL A 182 13.83 17.77 -1.71
C VAL A 182 15.02 18.20 -0.88
N ASN A 183 14.84 19.00 0.16
CA ASN A 183 15.89 19.40 1.10
C ASN A 183 15.27 19.82 2.43
N ASP A 184 15.73 19.23 3.53
CA ASP A 184 15.49 19.72 4.90
C ASP A 184 14.05 20.17 5.17
N GLY A 185 13.07 19.32 4.83
CA GLY A 185 11.65 19.59 5.04
C GLY A 185 10.93 20.36 3.93
N ARG A 186 11.65 20.94 2.97
CA ARG A 186 11.04 21.48 1.75
C ARG A 186 10.59 20.33 0.86
N CYS A 187 9.32 20.35 0.45
CA CYS A 187 8.72 19.28 -0.35
C CYS A 187 8.17 19.82 -1.67
N TRP A 188 8.32 19.07 -2.75
CA TRP A 188 7.55 19.28 -3.98
C TRP A 188 6.20 18.58 -3.88
N SER A 189 5.11 19.33 -4.11
CA SER A 189 3.75 18.80 -4.20
C SER A 189 3.41 18.47 -5.65
N ILE A 190 3.12 17.20 -5.93
CA ILE A 190 2.77 16.73 -7.28
C ILE A 190 1.45 17.35 -7.74
N LYS A 191 0.44 17.38 -6.85
CA LYS A 191 -0.88 17.95 -7.15
C LYS A 191 -0.83 19.47 -7.35
N GLU A 192 -0.10 20.19 -6.50
CA GLU A 192 -0.05 21.65 -6.56
C GLU A 192 1.04 22.19 -7.50
N ARG A 193 1.93 21.32 -7.98
CA ARG A 193 3.04 21.65 -8.88
C ARG A 193 3.90 22.80 -8.38
N ARG A 194 4.18 22.77 -7.07
CA ARG A 194 5.00 23.79 -6.40
C ARG A 194 5.72 23.21 -5.21
N PHE A 195 6.76 23.91 -4.79
CA PHE A 195 7.41 23.65 -3.51
C PHE A 195 6.56 24.18 -2.35
N LEU A 196 6.49 23.37 -1.30
CA LEU A 196 5.85 23.65 -0.04
C LEU A 196 6.90 23.61 1.07
N ASP A 197 6.86 24.62 1.92
CA ASP A 197 7.60 24.64 3.17
C ASP A 197 6.69 24.07 4.27
N ASP A 198 7.26 23.32 5.22
CA ASP A 198 6.53 22.69 6.33
C ASP A 198 5.28 21.88 5.90
N ALA A 199 5.42 21.13 4.81
CA ALA A 199 4.34 20.34 4.21
C ALA A 199 3.73 19.28 5.15
N ILE A 200 4.48 18.86 6.17
CA ILE A 200 4.04 17.90 7.19
C ILE A 200 4.04 18.59 8.55
N LYS A 201 2.92 18.51 9.26
CA LYS A 201 2.75 19.11 10.59
C LYS A 201 3.68 18.42 11.60
N ASP A 202 4.18 19.18 12.57
CA ASP A 202 5.12 18.67 13.58
C ASP A 202 4.66 17.40 14.29
N LYS A 203 3.36 17.31 14.61
CA LYS A 203 2.76 16.14 15.28
C LYS A 203 2.81 14.87 14.43
N ASP A 204 2.92 15.00 13.11
CA ASP A 204 2.88 13.92 12.14
C ASP A 204 4.31 13.49 11.72
N ILE A 205 5.35 14.21 12.17
CA ILE A 205 6.75 13.87 11.89
C ILE A 205 7.11 12.50 12.49
N GLY A 206 7.68 11.63 11.64
CA GLY A 206 8.01 10.26 12.01
C GLY A 206 6.83 9.29 11.95
N HIS A 207 5.64 9.78 11.60
CA HIS A 207 4.46 8.98 11.29
C HIS A 207 4.06 9.11 9.83
N VAL A 208 4.15 10.30 9.25
CA VAL A 208 3.97 10.55 7.83
C VAL A 208 5.33 10.71 7.17
N THR A 209 5.53 10.05 6.04
CA THR A 209 6.72 10.19 5.19
C THR A 209 6.30 10.61 3.79
N PRO A 210 6.97 11.58 3.16
CA PRO A 210 6.94 11.74 1.71
C PRO A 210 7.37 10.43 1.03
N ARG A 211 6.93 10.22 -0.21
CA ARG A 211 7.21 8.96 -0.93
C ARG A 211 8.68 8.75 -1.25
N ALA A 212 9.41 9.85 -1.42
CA ALA A 212 10.79 9.84 -1.84
C ALA A 212 11.52 11.10 -1.34
N PHE A 213 12.83 10.95 -1.22
CA PHE A 213 13.76 12.04 -0.97
C PHE A 213 14.63 12.21 -2.21
N SER A 214 14.65 13.41 -2.77
CA SER A 214 15.50 13.75 -3.91
C SER A 214 16.09 15.12 -3.75
N THR A 215 17.38 15.17 -3.40
CA THR A 215 18.17 16.40 -3.29
C THR A 215 17.96 17.30 -4.51
N TYR A 216 17.50 18.52 -4.28
CA TYR A 216 17.28 19.52 -5.33
C TYR A 216 17.90 20.85 -4.90
N ASP A 217 18.89 21.34 -5.64
CA ASP A 217 19.50 22.62 -5.35
C ASP A 217 18.82 23.71 -6.20
N ALA A 218 17.95 24.51 -5.57
CA ALA A 218 17.24 25.58 -6.24
C ALA A 218 18.15 26.72 -6.72
N THR A 219 19.40 26.78 -6.25
CA THR A 219 20.39 27.77 -6.69
C THR A 219 21.13 27.34 -7.96
N LYS A 220 21.06 26.06 -8.31
CA LYS A 220 21.61 25.55 -9.57
C LYS A 220 20.58 25.70 -10.67
N GLU A 221 21.05 26.13 -11.82
CA GLU A 221 20.26 26.09 -13.04
C GLU A 221 19.87 24.64 -13.34
N VAL A 222 18.60 24.41 -13.69
CA VAL A 222 18.11 23.07 -13.96
C VAL A 222 18.63 22.65 -15.33
N GLU A 223 19.41 21.58 -15.37
CA GLU A 223 19.94 21.00 -16.61
C GLU A 223 19.24 19.66 -16.92
N PRO A 224 18.01 19.66 -17.47
CA PRO A 224 17.32 18.43 -17.84
C PRO A 224 17.83 17.88 -19.17
N LYS A 225 19.09 18.16 -19.55
CA LYS A 225 19.63 18.03 -20.93
C LYS A 225 19.26 16.69 -21.56
N TYR A 226 19.59 15.58 -20.91
CA TYR A 226 19.31 14.25 -21.45
C TYR A 226 17.81 13.94 -21.57
N PHE A 227 16.99 14.36 -20.59
CA PHE A 227 15.55 14.16 -20.65
C PHE A 227 14.92 15.01 -21.75
N LYS A 228 15.33 16.27 -21.86
CA LYS A 228 14.87 17.22 -22.86
C LYS A 228 15.25 16.78 -24.28
N GLU A 229 16.51 16.39 -24.49
CA GLU A 229 17.00 15.91 -25.80
C GLU A 229 16.24 14.68 -26.29
N ILE A 230 15.93 13.72 -25.40
CA ILE A 230 15.10 12.56 -25.79
C ILE A 230 13.74 13.01 -26.30
N LEU A 231 13.09 13.95 -25.61
CA LEU A 231 11.76 14.43 -26.00
C LEU A 231 11.81 15.24 -27.29
N GLU A 232 12.76 16.16 -27.44
CA GLU A 232 12.91 16.99 -28.65
C GLU A 232 13.27 16.16 -29.90
N ASN A 233 14.00 15.05 -29.73
CA ASN A 233 14.31 14.14 -30.83
C ASN A 233 13.13 13.21 -31.21
N SER A 234 12.16 13.03 -30.30
CA SER A 234 11.10 12.02 -30.45
C SER A 234 9.71 12.61 -30.62
N LEU A 235 9.50 13.88 -30.27
CA LEU A 235 8.19 14.53 -30.24
C LEU A 235 8.24 15.93 -30.83
N PRO A 236 7.19 16.34 -31.55
CA PRO A 236 6.97 17.75 -31.88
C PRO A 236 6.82 18.59 -30.61
N GLU A 237 7.25 19.86 -30.66
CA GLU A 237 7.18 20.79 -29.52
C GLU A 237 5.77 20.89 -28.91
N ALA A 238 4.73 20.85 -29.75
CA ALA A 238 3.33 20.88 -29.33
C ALA A 238 2.91 19.67 -28.47
N GLU A 239 3.59 18.52 -28.62
CA GLU A 239 3.26 17.27 -27.92
C GLU A 239 4.11 17.07 -26.66
N ILE A 240 5.27 17.73 -26.54
CA ILE A 240 6.17 17.62 -25.38
C ILE A 240 5.44 17.98 -24.08
N SER A 241 4.65 19.06 -24.08
CA SER A 241 3.89 19.49 -22.90
C SER A 241 2.88 18.43 -22.46
N THR A 242 2.09 17.90 -23.41
CA THR A 242 1.12 16.83 -23.16
C THR A 242 1.80 15.57 -22.64
N PHE A 243 2.94 15.18 -23.24
CA PHE A 243 3.74 14.06 -22.75
C PHE A 243 4.18 14.26 -21.30
N CYS A 244 4.71 15.44 -20.95
CA CYS A 244 5.16 15.73 -19.59
C CYS A 244 4.02 15.64 -18.58
N GLU A 245 2.81 16.06 -18.96
CA GLU A 245 1.61 15.93 -18.14
C GLU A 245 1.23 14.47 -17.90
N ASP A 246 1.19 13.67 -18.95
CA ASP A 246 0.87 12.24 -18.83
C ASP A 246 1.95 11.47 -18.08
N PHE A 247 3.21 11.87 -18.25
CA PHE A 247 4.35 11.31 -17.53
C PHE A 247 4.28 11.64 -16.03
N LEU A 248 3.88 12.86 -15.65
CA LEU A 248 3.65 13.21 -14.25
C LEU A 248 2.49 12.44 -13.64
N LYS A 249 1.42 12.14 -14.39
CA LYS A 249 0.30 11.32 -13.90
C LYS A 249 0.72 9.91 -13.50
N LEU A 250 1.87 9.40 -13.99
CA LEU A 250 2.42 8.11 -13.54
C LEU A 250 2.76 8.09 -12.05
N LEU A 251 2.93 9.26 -11.43
CA LEU A 251 3.14 9.38 -10.00
C LEU A 251 1.82 9.37 -9.20
N ASN A 252 0.65 9.45 -9.82
CA ASN A 252 -0.63 9.51 -9.10
C ASN A 252 -1.07 8.13 -8.60
N HIS A 253 -0.54 7.74 -7.44
CA HIS A 253 -0.81 6.45 -6.80
C HIS A 253 -2.32 6.20 -6.63
N ASN A 254 -2.78 5.04 -7.11
CA ASN A 254 -4.16 4.55 -7.03
C ASN A 254 -5.23 5.54 -7.55
N GLN A 255 -4.87 6.37 -8.52
CA GLN A 255 -5.76 7.39 -9.11
C GLN A 255 -6.01 7.21 -10.60
N LYS A 256 -5.55 6.11 -11.22
CA LYS A 256 -5.93 5.79 -12.61
C LYS A 256 -7.45 5.64 -12.71
N ARG A 257 -8.08 6.39 -13.61
CA ARG A 257 -9.53 6.31 -13.85
C ARG A 257 -9.84 5.18 -14.83
N HIS A 258 -11.11 4.83 -14.89
CA HIS A 258 -11.58 3.79 -15.76
C HIS A 258 -11.42 4.17 -17.24
N LYS A 259 -10.77 3.30 -18.01
CA LYS A 259 -10.41 3.46 -19.42
C LYS A 259 -9.51 4.67 -19.70
N ASP A 260 -8.79 5.15 -18.70
CA ASP A 260 -7.73 6.13 -18.95
C ASP A 260 -6.71 5.54 -19.92
N ARG A 261 -6.24 6.39 -20.84
CA ARG A 261 -5.21 6.02 -21.78
C ARG A 261 -3.91 5.68 -21.05
N VAL A 262 -3.24 4.66 -21.55
CA VAL A 262 -1.96 4.19 -21.03
C VAL A 262 -0.86 4.72 -21.95
N PRO A 263 0.08 5.51 -21.41
CA PRO A 263 1.28 5.92 -22.14
C PRO A 263 2.05 4.73 -22.68
N CYS A 264 2.35 4.77 -23.98
CA CYS A 264 3.09 3.76 -24.72
C CYS A 264 4.22 4.41 -25.50
N LEU A 265 5.46 4.13 -25.08
CA LEU A 265 6.68 4.61 -25.71
C LEU A 265 7.10 3.62 -26.81
N ILE A 266 7.10 4.06 -28.07
CA ILE A 266 7.45 3.21 -29.21
C ILE A 266 8.71 3.75 -29.90
N GLY A 267 9.64 2.86 -30.21
CA GLY A 267 10.84 3.24 -30.96
C GLY A 267 11.87 2.12 -31.02
N ALA A 268 12.90 2.30 -31.85
CA ALA A 268 13.94 1.30 -32.04
C ALA A 268 14.72 1.00 -30.76
N GLU A 269 15.48 -0.09 -30.76
CA GLU A 269 16.46 -0.34 -29.71
C GLU A 269 17.41 0.86 -29.58
N ASN A 270 17.70 1.28 -28.35
CA ASN A 270 18.52 2.47 -28.03
C ASN A 270 17.88 3.85 -28.26
N SER A 271 16.58 3.95 -28.54
CA SER A 271 15.86 5.24 -28.64
C SER A 271 15.73 6.05 -27.33
N GLY A 272 16.30 5.57 -26.22
CA GLY A 272 16.19 6.22 -24.91
C GLY A 272 14.87 5.98 -24.17
N LYS A 273 13.93 5.21 -24.74
CA LYS A 273 12.62 4.89 -24.12
C LYS A 273 12.72 4.28 -22.71
N THR A 274 13.68 3.37 -22.49
CA THR A 274 13.92 2.77 -21.15
C THR A 274 14.61 3.76 -20.22
N SER A 275 15.41 4.70 -20.75
CA SER A 275 16.05 5.74 -19.95
C SER A 275 15.04 6.73 -19.37
N LEU A 276 13.92 6.95 -20.05
CA LEU A 276 12.80 7.74 -19.51
C LEU A 276 12.15 7.09 -18.29
N PHE A 277 12.41 5.82 -18.00
CA PHE A 277 11.93 5.19 -16.76
C PHE A 277 12.79 5.54 -15.54
N GLN A 278 14.05 5.97 -15.74
CA GLN A 278 15.00 6.25 -14.66
C GLN A 278 14.52 7.31 -13.66
N PRO A 279 13.90 8.43 -14.08
CA PRO A 279 13.30 9.38 -13.14
C PRO A 279 12.26 8.76 -12.21
N LEU A 280 11.44 7.83 -12.71
CA LEU A 280 10.42 7.14 -11.90
C LEU A 280 11.05 6.19 -10.89
N LEU A 281 12.11 5.46 -11.26
CA LEU A 281 12.87 4.59 -10.35
C LEU A 281 13.52 5.34 -9.19
N ARG A 282 13.81 6.64 -9.36
CA ARG A 282 14.34 7.48 -8.29
C ARG A 282 13.26 7.93 -7.30
N LEU A 283 12.00 7.98 -7.74
CA LEU A 283 10.87 8.46 -6.94
C LEU A 283 9.98 7.33 -6.39
N ILE A 284 10.06 6.15 -6.99
CA ILE A 284 9.28 4.97 -6.63
C ILE A 284 10.26 3.82 -6.39
N HIS A 285 10.22 3.25 -5.19
CA HIS A 285 11.07 2.11 -4.87
C HIS A 285 10.71 0.90 -5.74
N HIS A 286 11.71 0.17 -6.24
CA HIS A 286 11.51 -0.96 -7.16
C HIS A 286 10.57 -2.05 -6.64
N SER A 287 10.47 -2.25 -5.30
CA SER A 287 9.51 -3.21 -4.73
C SER A 287 8.04 -2.80 -4.89
N HIS A 288 7.78 -1.53 -5.21
CA HIS A 288 6.45 -0.98 -5.47
C HIS A 288 6.16 -0.85 -6.97
N ILE A 289 7.07 -1.33 -7.83
CA ILE A 289 6.90 -1.35 -9.27
C ILE A 289 6.63 -2.78 -9.72
N ALA A 290 5.48 -2.99 -10.37
CA ALA A 290 5.19 -4.27 -11.01
C ALA A 290 5.82 -4.28 -12.41
N THR A 291 7.04 -4.82 -12.51
CA THR A 291 7.76 -4.94 -13.79
C THR A 291 7.43 -6.24 -14.51
N ILE A 292 6.91 -6.13 -15.72
CA ILE A 292 6.61 -7.24 -16.63
C ILE A 292 7.54 -7.12 -17.84
N SER A 293 8.22 -8.21 -18.19
CA SER A 293 9.11 -8.27 -19.36
C SER A 293 8.87 -9.57 -20.12
N LYS A 294 9.40 -9.69 -21.35
CA LYS A 294 9.30 -10.93 -22.16
C LYS A 294 9.69 -12.21 -21.42
N GLN A 295 10.58 -12.12 -20.43
CA GLN A 295 11.10 -13.27 -19.67
C GLN A 295 10.27 -13.61 -18.42
N ARG A 296 9.42 -12.69 -17.96
CA ARG A 296 8.62 -12.87 -16.74
C ARG A 296 7.17 -13.09 -17.08
N VAL A 297 6.67 -14.28 -16.75
CA VAL A 297 5.23 -14.57 -16.80
C VAL A 297 4.50 -13.63 -15.85
N PHE A 298 3.52 -12.90 -16.37
CA PHE A 298 2.70 -12.01 -15.57
C PHE A 298 1.93 -12.80 -14.49
N ASN A 299 2.04 -12.34 -13.25
CA ASN A 299 1.25 -12.84 -12.15
C ASN A 299 0.45 -11.69 -11.55
N LYS A 300 -0.88 -11.84 -11.49
CA LYS A 300 -1.77 -10.80 -10.97
C LYS A 300 -1.48 -10.42 -9.51
N ALA A 301 -0.89 -11.34 -8.74
CA ALA A 301 -0.46 -11.08 -7.36
C ALA A 301 0.68 -10.05 -7.25
N MET A 302 1.35 -9.71 -8.37
CA MET A 302 2.34 -8.64 -8.42
C MET A 302 1.72 -7.26 -8.22
N ILE A 303 0.43 -7.10 -8.50
CA ILE A 303 -0.31 -5.87 -8.28
C ILE A 303 -1.02 -5.99 -6.93
N ASN A 304 -0.61 -5.17 -5.98
CA ASN A 304 -1.16 -5.13 -4.63
C ASN A 304 -1.33 -3.68 -4.17
N ARG A 305 -1.80 -3.47 -2.93
CA ARG A 305 -2.08 -2.15 -2.38
C ARG A 305 -0.86 -1.21 -2.27
N PHE A 306 0.34 -1.77 -2.34
CA PHE A 306 1.62 -1.04 -2.29
C PHE A 306 2.23 -0.84 -3.68
N THR A 307 1.60 -1.36 -4.75
CA THR A 307 2.07 -1.16 -6.12
C THR A 307 1.75 0.26 -6.57
N GLU A 308 2.79 1.06 -6.80
CA GLU A 308 2.68 2.46 -7.22
C GLU A 308 2.65 2.63 -8.73
N LEU A 309 3.28 1.73 -9.49
CA LEU A 309 3.39 1.80 -10.94
C LEU A 309 3.49 0.40 -11.57
N ILE A 310 2.81 0.18 -12.69
CA ILE A 310 3.00 -0.98 -13.55
C ILE A 310 3.90 -0.58 -14.72
N PHE A 311 4.97 -1.33 -14.94
CA PHE A 311 5.89 -1.11 -16.05
C PHE A 311 5.97 -2.37 -16.91
N ILE A 312 5.58 -2.27 -18.19
CA ILE A 312 5.78 -3.35 -19.15
C ILE A 312 6.91 -2.95 -20.09
N ASP A 313 8.02 -3.67 -19.98
CA ASP A 313 9.19 -3.46 -20.80
C ASP A 313 9.14 -4.36 -22.04
N GLU A 314 9.44 -3.76 -23.20
CA GLU A 314 9.41 -4.42 -24.51
C GLU A 314 8.13 -5.22 -24.76
N ALA A 315 7.00 -4.55 -24.56
CA ALA A 315 5.69 -5.11 -24.83
C ALA A 315 5.59 -5.60 -26.29
N SER A 316 4.94 -6.73 -26.42
CA SER A 316 4.45 -7.34 -27.66
C SER A 316 3.02 -7.82 -27.41
N PRO A 317 2.21 -8.07 -28.45
CA PRO A 317 0.87 -8.63 -28.28
C PRO A 317 0.88 -9.93 -27.44
N SER A 318 1.92 -10.74 -27.60
CA SER A 318 2.15 -11.99 -26.85
C SER A 318 2.64 -11.82 -25.40
N THR A 319 3.01 -10.61 -24.96
CA THR A 319 3.54 -10.39 -23.59
C THR A 319 2.51 -10.74 -22.51
N LEU A 320 1.21 -10.59 -22.82
CA LEU A 320 0.10 -10.92 -21.93
C LEU A 320 -1.01 -11.61 -22.72
N ALA A 321 -1.82 -12.40 -22.02
CA ALA A 321 -3.11 -12.83 -22.58
C ALA A 321 -3.99 -11.59 -22.86
N ILE A 322 -4.84 -11.67 -23.88
CA ILE A 322 -5.66 -10.52 -24.30
C ILE A 322 -6.58 -10.00 -23.19
N ASP A 323 -7.09 -10.89 -22.35
CA ASP A 323 -7.91 -10.49 -21.20
C ASP A 323 -7.11 -9.73 -20.15
N ASP A 324 -5.85 -10.12 -19.93
CA ASP A 324 -4.95 -9.41 -19.02
C ASP A 324 -4.56 -8.04 -19.58
N TRP A 325 -4.30 -7.94 -20.90
CA TRP A 325 -4.15 -6.67 -21.59
C TRP A 325 -5.35 -5.75 -21.34
N LYS A 326 -6.57 -6.28 -21.51
CA LYS A 326 -7.81 -5.52 -21.29
C LYS A 326 -7.93 -5.10 -19.82
N ILE A 327 -7.65 -5.99 -18.86
CA ILE A 327 -7.72 -5.69 -17.42
C ILE A 327 -6.74 -4.56 -17.03
N LEU A 328 -5.49 -4.66 -17.45
CA LEU A 328 -4.45 -3.69 -17.07
C LEU A 328 -4.66 -2.33 -17.74
N THR A 329 -5.01 -2.32 -19.02
CA THR A 329 -5.22 -1.07 -19.78
C THR A 329 -6.52 -0.38 -19.40
N LYS A 330 -7.61 -1.12 -19.19
CA LYS A 330 -8.92 -0.56 -18.81
C LYS A 330 -8.90 0.02 -17.39
N GLY A 331 -8.21 -0.61 -16.43
CA GLY A 331 -8.34 -0.23 -15.02
C GLY A 331 -9.75 -0.46 -14.45
N GLY A 332 -9.91 -0.28 -13.14
CA GLY A 332 -11.15 -0.53 -12.41
C GLY A 332 -11.28 -1.94 -11.85
N TYR A 333 -12.51 -2.33 -11.50
CA TYR A 333 -12.81 -3.60 -10.82
C TYR A 333 -12.49 -4.82 -11.69
N THR A 334 -11.79 -5.80 -11.14
CA THR A 334 -11.50 -7.09 -11.77
C THR A 334 -11.37 -8.19 -10.71
N ALA A 335 -11.74 -9.42 -11.02
CA ALA A 335 -11.50 -10.57 -10.15
C ALA A 335 -10.18 -11.28 -10.51
N CYS A 336 -9.36 -11.53 -9.50
CA CYS A 336 -8.15 -12.35 -9.59
C CYS A 336 -8.43 -13.77 -9.11
N ASN A 337 -8.40 -14.73 -10.03
CA ASN A 337 -8.28 -16.14 -9.67
C ASN A 337 -6.81 -16.46 -9.38
N VAL A 338 -6.49 -16.73 -8.12
CA VAL A 338 -5.17 -17.27 -7.74
C VAL A 338 -5.31 -18.78 -7.61
N LYS A 339 -4.44 -19.54 -8.27
CA LYS A 339 -4.46 -21.01 -8.21
C LYS A 339 -4.43 -21.45 -6.75
N TYR A 340 -5.41 -22.27 -6.34
CA TYR A 340 -5.59 -22.78 -4.97
C TYR A 340 -6.00 -21.75 -3.90
N LYS A 341 -6.52 -20.58 -4.29
CA LYS A 341 -7.15 -19.61 -3.36
C LYS A 341 -8.48 -19.09 -3.93
N THR A 342 -9.39 -18.68 -3.05
CA THR A 342 -10.64 -18.03 -3.44
C THR A 342 -10.35 -16.80 -4.31
N ALA A 343 -11.14 -16.62 -5.37
CA ALA A 343 -11.06 -15.46 -6.22
C ALA A 343 -11.18 -14.18 -5.37
N LYS A 344 -10.18 -13.30 -5.44
CA LYS A 344 -10.26 -11.99 -4.79
C LYS A 344 -10.51 -10.93 -5.84
N SER A 345 -11.56 -10.15 -5.67
CA SER A 345 -11.70 -8.90 -6.41
C SER A 345 -10.57 -7.95 -6.05
N PHE A 346 -10.11 -7.20 -7.05
CA PHE A 346 -9.21 -6.08 -6.86
C PHE A 346 -9.58 -4.97 -7.85
N ILE A 347 -9.41 -3.72 -7.43
CA ILE A 347 -9.58 -2.57 -8.31
C ILE A 347 -8.20 -2.15 -8.80
N ASN A 348 -7.95 -2.25 -10.09
CA ASN A 348 -6.72 -1.72 -10.66
C ASN A 348 -6.86 -0.20 -10.89
N ARG A 349 -6.32 0.59 -9.95
CA ARG A 349 -6.15 2.05 -10.11
C ARG A 349 -4.68 2.45 -10.24
N CYS A 350 -3.80 1.49 -10.48
CA CYS A 350 -2.37 1.72 -10.60
C CYS A 350 -2.06 2.36 -11.96
N PRO A 351 -1.31 3.48 -12.00
CA PRO A 351 -0.76 4.00 -13.24
C PRO A 351 0.08 2.97 -13.97
N MET A 352 0.22 3.12 -15.28
CA MET A 352 0.87 2.14 -16.13
C MET A 352 1.68 2.83 -17.21
N LEU A 353 2.88 2.32 -17.47
CA LEU A 353 3.76 2.74 -18.57
C LEU A 353 4.17 1.52 -19.38
N LEU A 354 4.12 1.66 -20.71
CA LEU A 354 4.50 0.63 -21.67
C LEU A 354 5.70 1.12 -22.50
N THR A 355 6.65 0.24 -22.75
CA THR A 355 7.62 0.41 -23.84
C THR A 355 7.39 -0.68 -24.88
N ALA A 356 7.54 -0.36 -26.16
CA ALA A 356 7.48 -1.33 -27.24
C ALA A 356 8.51 -0.95 -28.32
N GLN A 357 8.96 -1.96 -29.08
CA GLN A 357 9.84 -1.71 -30.23
C GLN A 357 9.03 -1.27 -31.47
N GLN A 358 7.81 -1.77 -31.59
CA GLN A 358 6.92 -1.53 -32.71
C GLN A 358 5.50 -1.26 -32.19
N GLN A 359 4.64 -0.75 -33.08
CA GLN A 359 3.23 -0.59 -32.77
C GLN A 359 2.62 -1.95 -32.36
N LEU A 360 1.83 -1.92 -31.28
CA LEU A 360 1.23 -3.14 -30.73
C LEU A 360 -0.02 -3.49 -31.53
N GLU A 361 0.14 -4.45 -32.44
CA GLU A 361 -0.92 -4.98 -33.30
C GLU A 361 -1.60 -6.21 -32.67
N PHE A 362 -2.88 -6.07 -32.34
CA PHE A 362 -3.76 -7.13 -31.85
C PHE A 362 -4.66 -7.64 -32.98
N GLY A 363 -5.36 -8.74 -32.72
CA GLY A 363 -6.38 -9.25 -33.63
C GLY A 363 -7.46 -8.19 -33.96
N PRO A 364 -8.10 -8.28 -35.13
CA PRO A 364 -9.02 -7.26 -35.63
C PRO A 364 -10.21 -6.97 -34.70
N GLU A 365 -10.63 -7.95 -33.90
CA GLU A 365 -11.70 -7.80 -32.92
C GLU A 365 -11.28 -6.94 -31.71
N ASP A 366 -10.00 -6.96 -31.35
CA ASP A 366 -9.48 -6.34 -30.13
C ASP A 366 -8.76 -5.00 -30.38
N GLN A 367 -8.20 -4.81 -31.57
CA GLN A 367 -7.46 -3.59 -31.94
C GLN A 367 -8.23 -2.30 -31.60
N PRO A 368 -9.52 -2.13 -31.95
CA PRO A 368 -10.24 -0.89 -31.66
C PRO A 368 -10.41 -0.63 -30.15
N ALA A 369 -10.47 -1.68 -29.34
CA ALA A 369 -10.55 -1.55 -27.89
C ALA A 369 -9.20 -1.15 -27.29
N MET A 370 -8.10 -1.65 -27.85
CA MET A 370 -6.75 -1.33 -27.39
C MET A 370 -6.31 0.08 -27.82
N ASP A 371 -6.62 0.51 -29.04
CA ASP A 371 -6.29 1.86 -29.53
C ASP A 371 -6.94 2.96 -28.70
N ARG A 372 -8.20 2.75 -28.29
CA ARG A 372 -8.90 3.70 -27.39
C ARG A 372 -8.28 3.84 -26.00
N ARG A 373 -7.44 2.87 -25.60
CA ARG A 373 -6.85 2.78 -24.26
C ARG A 373 -5.35 3.01 -24.25
N LYS A 374 -4.71 3.24 -25.40
CA LYS A 374 -3.28 3.52 -25.50
C LYS A 374 -3.07 4.94 -26.00
N GLU A 375 -2.15 5.62 -25.37
CA GLU A 375 -1.61 6.90 -25.84
C GLU A 375 -0.25 6.60 -26.43
N LEU A 376 -0.06 6.87 -27.73
CA LEU A 376 1.26 6.79 -28.34
C LEU A 376 2.02 8.06 -27.95
N CYS A 377 3.12 7.87 -27.23
CA CYS A 377 3.81 8.96 -26.56
C CYS A 377 5.22 9.22 -27.10
N LEU A 378 5.79 8.29 -27.86
CA LEU A 378 7.03 8.50 -28.61
C LEU A 378 6.91 7.67 -29.89
N GLN A 379 7.23 8.29 -31.02
CA GLN A 379 7.48 7.63 -32.29
C GLN A 379 8.72 8.29 -32.89
N GLU A 380 9.78 7.52 -33.12
CA GLU A 380 10.89 8.04 -33.93
C GLU A 380 10.34 8.41 -35.31
N SER A 381 10.50 9.67 -35.67
CA SER A 381 10.29 10.10 -37.06
C SER A 381 11.41 9.45 -37.88
N ALA A 382 11.01 8.63 -38.85
CA ALA A 382 11.93 7.93 -39.75
C ALA A 382 12.84 8.89 -40.54
#